data_AF-A3JKA6-F1
#
_entry.id   AF-A3JKA6-F1
#
_cell.length_a   1.000
_cell.length_b   1.000
_cell.length_c   1.000
_cell.angle_alpha   90.00
_cell.angle_beta   90.00
_cell.angle_gamma   90.00
#
_symmetry.space_group_name_H-M   'P 1'
#
loop_
_entity.id
_entity.type
_entity.pdbx_description
1 polymer ?
#
loop_
_entity_poly.entity_id
_entity_poly.type
_entity_poly.pdbx_seq_one_letter_code
_entity_poly.pdbx_strand_id
1 'polypeptide(L)'
;MSIAAIIVMIVCIVALWGVASVALVYSLGQEERKLQLIKKQGSFEPYSPQALRDLNRWIEQNNTSEHAQEMRNVHEEQRAALQKCTSYFYTWNRSDIESLKEI
;
A
#
# COMPACT_ATOMS: atom_id res chain seq x y z
N MET A 1 31.05 17.49 -42.88
CA MET A 1 30.54 16.74 -41.71
C MET A 1 29.69 15.59 -42.23
N SER A 2 30.00 14.34 -41.88
CA SER A 2 29.23 13.18 -42.36
C SER A 2 27.83 13.16 -41.72
N ILE A 3 26.79 12.99 -42.53
CA ILE A 3 25.40 12.90 -42.06
C ILE A 3 25.22 11.76 -41.04
N ALA A 4 25.94 10.65 -41.25
CA ALA A 4 25.95 9.53 -40.32
C ALA A 4 26.45 9.92 -38.93
N ALA A 5 27.47 10.79 -38.84
CA ALA A 5 27.99 11.26 -37.56
C ALA A 5 26.99 12.15 -36.81
N ILE A 6 26.21 12.96 -37.54
CA ILE A 6 25.15 13.80 -36.96
C ILE A 6 24.03 12.93 -36.39
N ILE A 7 23.61 11.89 -37.13
CA ILE A 7 22.58 10.95 -36.68
C ILE A 7 23.02 10.25 -35.39
N VAL A 8 24.24 9.70 -35.38
CA VAL A 8 24.78 9.00 -34.20
C VAL A 8 24.86 9.94 -32.99
N MET A 9 25.34 11.17 -33.20
CA MET A 9 25.42 12.17 -32.14
C MET A 9 24.04 12.49 -31.52
N ILE A 10 23.02 12.72 -32.35
CA ILE A 10 21.66 13.00 -31.88
C ILE A 10 21.09 11.81 -31.12
N VAL A 11 21.27 10.59 -31.63
CA VAL A 11 20.81 9.36 -30.96
C VAL A 11 21.48 9.22 -29.59
N CYS A 12 22.78 9.45 -29.47
CA CYS A 12 23.47 9.40 -28.17
C CYS A 12 22.93 10.44 -27.19
N ILE A 13 22.69 11.68 -27.64
CA ILE A 13 22.13 12.74 -26.79
C ILE A 13 20.74 12.35 -26.29
N VAL A 14 19.87 11.88 -27.19
CA VAL A 14 18.50 11.47 -26.86
C VAL A 14 18.49 10.21 -25.99
N ALA A 15 19.37 9.23 -26.24
CA ALA A 15 19.45 8.03 -25.44
C ALA A 15 19.87 8.32 -24.00
N LEU A 16 20.84 9.22 -23.79
CA LEU A 16 21.30 9.58 -22.45
C LEU A 16 20.27 10.42 -21.69
N TRP A 17 19.76 11.49 -22.32
CA TRP A 17 18.86 12.42 -21.65
C TRP A 17 17.41 11.96 -21.65
N GLY A 18 16.96 11.34 -22.74
CA GLY A 18 15.60 10.86 -22.90
C GLY A 18 15.28 9.73 -21.94
N VAL A 19 16.18 8.73 -21.82
CA VAL A 19 15.96 7.63 -20.88
C VAL A 19 15.94 8.11 -19.43
N ALA A 20 16.87 9.00 -19.05
CA ALA A 20 16.89 9.57 -17.71
C ALA A 20 15.62 10.38 -17.40
N SER A 21 15.17 11.20 -18.36
CA SER A 21 13.96 12.03 -18.20
C SER A 21 12.71 11.18 -18.11
N VAL A 22 12.58 10.14 -18.94
CA VAL A 22 11.45 9.20 -18.89
C VAL A 22 11.43 8.44 -17.57
N ALA A 23 12.58 7.94 -17.12
CA ALA A 23 12.68 7.24 -15.84
C ALA A 23 12.27 8.14 -14.67
N LEU A 24 12.70 9.40 -14.69
CA LEU A 24 12.38 10.38 -13.64
C LEU A 24 10.88 10.74 -13.64
N VAL A 25 10.29 11.04 -14.79
CA VAL A 25 8.85 11.33 -14.90
C VAL A 25 8.01 10.13 -14.48
N TYR A 26 8.42 8.92 -14.88
CA TYR A 26 7.73 7.69 -14.49
C TYR A 26 7.83 7.46 -12.97
N SER A 27 9.01 7.65 -12.38
CA SER A 27 9.23 7.52 -10.94
C SER A 27 8.39 8.51 -10.15
N LEU A 28 8.42 9.79 -10.51
CA LEU A 28 7.63 10.83 -9.84
C LEU A 28 6.12 10.59 -9.99
N GLY A 29 5.66 10.13 -11.15
CA GLY A 29 4.26 9.78 -11.35
C GLY A 29 3.79 8.60 -10.49
N GLN A 30 4.66 7.61 -10.26
CA GLN A 30 4.36 6.51 -9.35
C GLN A 30 4.32 6.97 -7.88
N GLU A 31 5.22 7.86 -7.48
CA GLU A 31 5.24 8.43 -6.13
C GLU A 31 4.01 9.30 -5.86
N GLU A 32 3.59 10.13 -6.82
CA GLU A 32 2.38 10.94 -6.70
C GLU A 32 1.13 10.07 -6.53
N ARG A 33 1.03 8.95 -7.26
CA ARG A 33 -0.07 7.99 -7.11
C ARG A 33 -0.06 7.34 -5.72
N LYS A 34 1.10 7.05 -5.14
CA LYS A 34 1.23 6.55 -3.77
C LYS A 34 0.86 7.61 -2.74
N LEU A 35 1.32 8.85 -2.92
CA LEU A 35 0.99 9.98 -2.04
C LEU A 35 -0.51 10.29 -2.04
N GLN A 36 -1.17 10.19 -3.19
CA GLN A 36 -2.62 10.37 -3.28
C GLN A 36 -3.39 9.25 -2.55
N LEU A 37 -2.87 8.01 -2.55
CA LEU A 37 -3.45 6.91 -1.77
C LEU A 37 -3.27 7.16 -0.26
N ILE A 38 -2.06 7.53 0.17
CA ILE A 38 -1.76 7.88 1.58
C ILE A 38 -2.65 9.04 2.06
N LYS A 39 -2.81 10.08 1.23
CA LYS A 39 -3.63 11.25 1.55
C LYS A 39 -5.12 10.94 1.62
N LYS A 40 -5.61 10.00 0.80
CA LYS A 40 -7.01 9.54 0.86
C LYS A 40 -7.26 8.56 2.02
N GLN A 41 -6.26 7.79 2.43
CA GLN A 41 -6.37 6.81 3.51
C GLN A 41 -6.13 7.39 4.90
N GLY A 42 -5.66 8.64 5.00
CA GLY A 42 -5.61 9.36 6.27
C GLY A 42 -4.83 8.61 7.34
N SER A 43 -3.53 8.39 7.13
CA SER A 43 -2.57 7.85 8.11
C SER A 43 -2.87 6.44 8.69
N PHE A 44 -4.00 5.81 8.36
CA PHE A 44 -4.32 4.48 8.83
C PHE A 44 -4.45 3.55 7.63
N GLU A 45 -3.42 2.74 7.42
CA GLU A 45 -3.47 1.66 6.43
C GLU A 45 -4.00 0.41 7.15
N PRO A 46 -5.24 -0.05 6.85
CA PRO A 46 -5.74 -1.25 7.47
C PRO A 46 -4.84 -2.42 7.09
N TYR A 47 -4.60 -3.32 8.04
CA TYR A 47 -3.81 -4.52 7.78
C TYR A 47 -4.44 -5.34 6.64
N SER A 48 -3.64 -6.18 6.00
CA SER A 48 -4.19 -7.12 5.02
C SER A 48 -5.21 -8.06 5.69
N PRO A 49 -6.22 -8.55 4.95
CA PRO A 49 -7.18 -9.52 5.49
C PRO A 49 -6.51 -10.78 6.08
N GLN A 50 -5.34 -11.17 5.53
CA GLN A 50 -4.54 -12.29 6.05
C GLN A 50 -3.99 -11.98 7.44
N ALA A 51 -3.38 -10.80 7.62
CA ALA A 51 -2.82 -10.38 8.89
C ALA A 51 -3.90 -10.26 9.98
N LEU A 52 -5.10 -9.80 9.62
CA LEU A 52 -6.23 -9.77 10.55
C LEU A 52 -6.67 -11.19 10.99
N ARG A 53 -6.74 -12.15 10.07
CA ARG A 53 -7.08 -13.54 10.42
C ARG A 53 -6.02 -14.17 11.33
N ASP A 54 -4.75 -13.84 11.12
CA ASP A 54 -3.66 -14.31 11.96
C ASP A 54 -3.72 -13.66 13.36
N LEU A 55 -4.08 -12.36 13.45
CA LEU A 55 -4.35 -11.69 14.71
C LEU A 55 -5.50 -12.35 15.47
N ASN A 56 -6.62 -12.63 14.81
CA ASN A 56 -7.76 -13.31 15.44
C ASN A 56 -7.39 -14.70 15.95
N ARG A 57 -6.68 -15.49 15.13
CA ARG A 57 -6.19 -16.82 15.55
C ARG A 57 -5.27 -16.70 16.77
N TRP A 58 -4.41 -15.69 16.79
CA TRP A 58 -3.52 -15.46 17.91
C TRP A 58 -4.28 -15.09 19.18
N ILE A 59 -5.29 -14.20 19.09
CA ILE A 59 -6.14 -13.80 20.24
C ILE A 59 -6.92 -15.00 20.78
N GLU A 60 -7.51 -15.83 19.91
CA GLU A 60 -8.23 -17.06 20.30
C GLU A 60 -7.31 -18.03 21.07
N GLN A 61 -6.07 -18.17 20.63
CA GLN A 61 -5.10 -19.08 21.24
C GLN A 61 -4.45 -18.51 22.51
N ASN A 62 -4.42 -17.18 22.68
CA ASN A 62 -3.65 -16.49 23.72
C ASN A 62 -4.51 -15.51 24.54
N ASN A 63 -5.77 -15.87 24.81
CA ASN A 63 -6.74 -14.99 25.46
C ASN A 63 -6.37 -14.56 26.89
N THR A 64 -5.54 -15.34 27.59
CA THR A 64 -5.05 -15.05 28.95
C THR A 64 -3.63 -14.50 28.98
N SER A 65 -3.03 -14.19 27.83
CA SER A 65 -1.69 -13.59 27.78
C SER A 65 -1.72 -12.13 28.25
N GLU A 66 -0.60 -11.64 28.77
CA GLU A 66 -0.43 -10.24 29.18
C GLU A 66 -0.74 -9.25 28.04
N HIS A 67 -0.47 -9.67 26.79
CA HIS A 67 -0.69 -8.87 25.58
C HIS A 67 -2.09 -9.06 24.97
N ALA A 68 -2.95 -9.91 25.54
CA ALA A 68 -4.27 -10.20 24.97
C ALA A 68 -5.15 -8.95 24.86
N GLN A 69 -5.07 -8.06 25.87
CA GLN A 69 -5.85 -6.81 25.86
C GLN A 69 -5.33 -5.83 24.81
N GLU A 70 -4.01 -5.71 24.65
CA GLU A 70 -3.40 -4.87 23.63
C GLU A 70 -3.82 -5.32 22.23
N MET A 71 -3.78 -6.63 21.97
CA MET A 71 -4.18 -7.19 20.67
C MET A 71 -5.68 -7.04 20.38
N ARG A 72 -6.54 -7.09 21.40
CA ARG A 72 -7.97 -6.74 21.25
C ARG A 72 -8.17 -5.28 20.86
N ASN A 73 -7.44 -4.35 21.49
CA ASN A 73 -7.52 -2.93 21.14
C ASN A 73 -7.10 -2.69 19.68
N VAL A 74 -6.02 -3.34 19.23
CA VAL A 74 -5.58 -3.27 17.82
C VAL A 74 -6.65 -3.82 16.86
N HIS A 75 -7.32 -4.90 17.23
CA HIS A 75 -8.43 -5.46 16.44
C HIS A 75 -9.61 -4.46 16.33
N GLU A 76 -9.97 -3.79 17.43
CA GLU A 76 -11.03 -2.78 17.43
C GLU A 76 -10.67 -1.55 16.60
N GLU A 77 -9.43 -1.06 16.67
CA GLU A 77 -8.95 0.06 15.86
C GLU A 77 -9.01 -0.25 14.37
N GLN A 78 -8.60 -1.47 13.97
CA GLN A 78 -8.72 -1.95 12.59
C GLN A 78 -10.18 -1.99 12.13
N ARG A 79 -11.08 -2.52 12.96
CA ARG A 79 -12.52 -2.55 12.66
C ARG A 79 -13.10 -1.14 12.48
N ALA A 80 -12.75 -0.22 13.37
CA ALA A 80 -13.22 1.16 13.31
C ALA A 80 -12.69 1.91 12.08
N ALA A 81 -11.45 1.66 11.67
CA ALA A 81 -10.87 2.27 10.49
C ALA A 81 -11.48 1.72 9.19
N LEU A 82 -11.75 0.42 9.14
CA LEU A 82 -12.43 -0.21 8.00
C LEU A 82 -13.85 0.34 7.83
N GLN A 83 -14.60 0.51 8.92
CA GLN A 83 -15.93 1.12 8.84
C GLN A 83 -15.92 2.57 8.32
N LYS A 84 -14.85 3.33 8.57
CA LYS A 84 -14.74 4.73 8.15
C LYS A 84 -14.30 4.91 6.70
N CYS A 85 -13.63 3.93 6.10
CA CYS A 85 -13.08 4.04 4.74
C CYS A 85 -13.89 3.23 3.73
N THR A 86 -14.43 3.88 2.69
CA THR A 86 -15.17 3.18 1.62
C THR A 86 -14.27 2.59 0.53
N SER A 87 -12.97 2.92 0.53
CA SER A 87 -11.99 2.45 -0.46
C SER A 87 -10.75 1.91 0.24
N TYR A 88 -10.37 0.68 -0.09
CA TYR A 88 -9.24 -0.02 0.53
C TYR A 88 -8.14 -0.31 -0.50
N PHE A 89 -6.89 -0.41 -0.05
CA PHE A 89 -5.78 -0.87 -0.88
C PHE A 89 -5.87 -2.38 -1.14
N TYR A 90 -6.20 -3.15 -0.11
CA TYR A 90 -6.43 -4.59 -0.21
C TYR A 90 -7.86 -4.90 -0.64
N THR A 91 -8.02 -5.97 -1.42
CA THR A 91 -9.35 -6.51 -1.74
C THR A 91 -9.91 -7.20 -0.50
N TRP A 92 -10.84 -6.53 0.19
CA TRP A 92 -11.60 -7.12 1.29
C TRP A 92 -12.76 -7.94 0.73
N ASN A 93 -12.79 -9.24 1.05
CA ASN A 93 -13.98 -10.05 0.78
C ASN A 93 -14.99 -9.89 1.92
N ARG A 94 -16.27 -10.16 1.65
CA ARG A 94 -17.32 -10.12 2.69
C ARG A 94 -17.01 -11.04 3.87
N SER A 95 -16.41 -12.21 3.61
CA SER A 95 -15.97 -13.15 4.65
C SER A 95 -14.94 -12.55 5.62
N ASP A 96 -14.08 -11.67 5.12
CA ASP A 96 -13.04 -11.05 5.94
C ASP A 96 -13.64 -9.96 6.83
N ILE A 97 -14.63 -9.23 6.30
CA ILE A 97 -15.42 -8.26 7.06
C ILE A 97 -16.26 -8.97 8.13
N GLU A 98 -16.82 -10.14 7.83
CA GLU A 98 -17.59 -10.95 8.80
C GLU A 98 -16.72 -11.53 9.93
N SER A 99 -15.41 -11.67 9.72
CA SER A 99 -14.48 -12.08 10.78
C SER A 99 -14.17 -10.97 11.79
N LEU A 100 -14.49 -9.71 11.48
CA LEU A 100 -14.37 -8.54 12.38
C LEU A 100 -15.55 -8.43 13.37
N LYS A 101 -16.03 -9.55 13.90
CA LYS A 101 -17.02 -9.52 14.99
C LYS A 101 -16.38 -9.00 16.27
N GLU A 102 -17.18 -8.41 17.15
CA GLU A 102 -16.71 -8.01 18.48
C GLU A 102 -16.17 -9.24 19.22
N ILE A 103 -14.96 -9.10 19.77
CA ILE A 103 -14.24 -10.14 20.53
C ILE A 103 -14.22 -9.72 21.99
#